data_AF-A0A5S4FI65-F1
#
_entry.id   AF-A0A5S4FI65-F1
#
_cell.length_a   1.000
_cell.length_b   1.000
_cell.length_c   1.000
_cell.angle_alpha   90.00
_cell.angle_beta   90.00
_cell.angle_gamma   90.00
#
_symmetry.space_group_name_H-M   'P 1'
#
loop_
_entity.id
_entity.type
_entity.pdbx_description
1 polymer ?
#
loop_
_entity_poly.entity_id
_entity_poly.type
_entity_poly.pdbx_seq_one_letter_code
_entity_poly.pdbx_strand_id
1 'polypeptide(L)'
;MYGQGDRGAGRGGQLDGPFAFSPDGRQVAFAGPDRLTLWDGDIRTRIAQFSAVPVSEAAVLAWSSDGRTIASYEKGMRVQVWDVPSRQPLGIVFDGKQSLDEVGDGWMAFSADGTKLHTATVDGTVRVHDVNERHVAATVCARAGRTLTAAEWSRHLPGIEPFTLCRSAGPAARGSTSGSERRSGR
;
A
#
# COMPACT_ATOMS: atom_id res chain seq x y z
N MET A 1 -33.29 -3.85 27.85
CA MET A 1 -33.65 -3.44 26.49
C MET A 1 -32.78 -2.24 26.16
N TYR A 2 -31.58 -2.44 25.60
CA TYR A 2 -30.72 -1.34 25.17
C TYR A 2 -30.51 -1.47 23.66
N GLY A 3 -30.87 -0.39 22.98
CA GLY A 3 -31.03 -0.32 21.54
C GLY A 3 -29.73 -0.55 20.79
N GLN A 4 -29.89 -1.32 19.71
CA GLN A 4 -28.92 -1.53 18.65
C GLN A 4 -28.71 -0.18 17.95
N GLY A 5 -27.67 0.54 18.35
CA GLY A 5 -27.19 1.72 17.64
C GLY A 5 -26.45 1.27 16.40
N ASP A 6 -27.07 1.49 15.25
CA ASP A 6 -26.52 1.21 13.93
C ASP A 6 -25.22 2.03 13.75
N ARG A 7 -24.06 1.37 13.88
CA ARG A 7 -22.77 2.02 13.63
C ARG A 7 -22.57 2.08 12.12
N GLY A 8 -23.02 3.19 11.54
CA GLY A 8 -22.71 3.55 10.16
C GLY A 8 -21.21 3.45 9.93
N ALA A 9 -20.81 2.55 9.04
CA ALA A 9 -19.44 2.36 8.60
C ALA A 9 -18.93 3.64 7.93
N GLY A 10 -18.20 4.46 8.68
CA GLY A 10 -17.41 5.55 8.13
C GLY A 10 -16.31 4.98 7.25
N ARG A 11 -16.32 5.30 5.95
CA ARG A 11 -15.32 4.89 4.95
C ARG A 11 -14.03 5.72 5.06
N GLY A 12 -13.45 5.81 6.25
CA GLY A 12 -12.13 6.37 6.48
C GLY A 12 -11.35 5.40 7.35
N GLY A 13 -10.14 5.01 6.90
CA GLY A 13 -9.30 4.04 7.60
C GLY A 13 -9.03 4.52 9.03
N GLN A 14 -9.78 3.96 9.98
CA GLN A 14 -9.65 4.23 11.40
C GLN A 14 -8.41 3.50 11.92
N LEU A 15 -7.66 4.16 12.79
CA LEU A 15 -6.58 3.51 13.54
C LEU A 15 -7.19 2.66 14.64
N ASP A 16 -7.02 1.35 14.53
CA ASP A 16 -7.51 0.38 15.49
C ASP A 16 -6.29 -0.25 16.17
N GLY A 17 -6.10 0.07 17.45
CA GLY A 17 -5.02 -0.31 18.40
C GLY A 17 -4.01 -1.42 18.00
N PRO A 18 -3.75 -2.42 18.86
CA PRO A 18 -2.78 -3.49 18.55
C PRO A 18 -3.35 -4.52 17.56
N PHE A 19 -4.59 -4.36 17.12
CA PHE A 19 -5.24 -5.23 16.16
C PHE A 19 -6.20 -4.44 15.27
N ALA A 20 -6.37 -4.87 14.02
CA ALA A 20 -7.27 -4.24 13.07
C ALA A 20 -7.91 -5.27 12.13
N PHE A 21 -9.23 -5.15 11.91
CA PHE A 21 -9.95 -5.94 10.92
C PHE A 21 -9.68 -5.42 9.52
N SER A 22 -9.60 -6.31 8.54
CA SER A 22 -9.64 -5.93 7.13
C SER A 22 -10.98 -5.23 6.82
N PRO A 23 -11.05 -4.36 5.80
CA PRO A 23 -12.29 -3.63 5.48
C PRO A 23 -13.50 -4.53 5.17
N ASP A 24 -13.26 -5.75 4.69
CA ASP A 24 -14.29 -6.76 4.42
C ASP A 24 -14.61 -7.65 5.65
N GLY A 25 -13.92 -7.43 6.77
CA GLY A 25 -14.06 -8.20 8.01
C GLY A 25 -13.56 -9.65 7.93
N ARG A 26 -12.97 -10.08 6.81
CA ARG A 26 -12.59 -11.48 6.60
C ARG A 26 -11.29 -11.86 7.27
N GLN A 27 -10.50 -10.88 7.69
CA GLN A 27 -9.20 -11.07 8.29
C GLN A 27 -8.98 -10.11 9.45
N VAL A 28 -8.13 -10.51 10.40
CA VAL A 28 -7.68 -9.65 11.50
C VAL A 28 -6.16 -9.66 11.55
N ALA A 29 -5.57 -8.48 11.51
CA ALA A 29 -4.15 -8.28 11.77
C ALA A 29 -3.93 -8.01 13.25
N PHE A 30 -2.92 -8.64 13.85
CA PHE A 30 -2.48 -8.38 15.22
C PHE A 30 -1.00 -8.03 15.21
N ALA A 31 -0.65 -6.91 15.82
CA ALA A 31 0.72 -6.58 16.10
C ALA A 31 1.15 -7.25 17.41
N GLY A 32 2.06 -8.20 17.29
CA GLY A 32 2.70 -8.86 18.43
C GLY A 32 4.15 -8.37 18.62
N PRO A 33 4.78 -8.70 19.76
CA PRO A 33 6.12 -8.25 20.14
C PRO A 33 7.22 -8.51 19.09
N ASP A 34 7.06 -9.56 18.30
CA ASP A 34 8.05 -10.01 17.32
C ASP A 34 7.58 -9.90 15.87
N ARG A 35 6.27 -9.83 15.65
CA ARG A 35 5.67 -10.07 14.33
C ARG A 35 4.25 -9.56 14.22
N LEU A 36 3.89 -9.13 13.02
CA LEU A 36 2.52 -8.95 12.60
C LEU A 36 1.94 -10.33 12.23
N THR A 37 0.80 -10.70 12.80
CA THR A 37 0.11 -11.95 12.45
C THR A 37 -1.25 -11.66 11.82
N LEU A 38 -1.67 -12.55 10.94
CA LEU A 38 -2.94 -12.45 10.23
C LEU A 38 -3.79 -13.68 10.53
N TRP A 39 -5.04 -13.43 10.90
CA TRP A 39 -6.02 -14.45 11.27
C TRP A 39 -7.25 -14.34 10.40
N ASP A 40 -8.06 -15.39 10.38
CA ASP A 40 -9.42 -15.26 9.85
C ASP A 40 -10.26 -14.29 10.70
N GLY A 41 -11.35 -13.78 10.11
CA GLY A 41 -12.24 -12.81 10.74
C GLY A 41 -12.89 -13.30 12.03
N ASP A 42 -12.98 -14.61 12.23
CA ASP A 42 -13.52 -15.22 13.45
C ASP A 42 -12.44 -15.48 14.51
N ILE A 43 -11.18 -15.15 14.21
CA ILE A 43 -9.98 -15.33 15.05
C ILE A 43 -9.83 -16.80 15.48
N ARG A 44 -10.08 -17.73 14.55
CA ARG A 44 -9.96 -19.18 14.79
C ARG A 44 -8.67 -19.76 14.27
N THR A 45 -8.22 -19.26 13.12
CA THR A 45 -7.07 -19.79 12.40
C THR A 45 -6.10 -18.68 12.06
N ARG A 46 -4.82 -18.89 12.37
CA ARG A 46 -3.75 -18.03 11.89
C ARG A 46 -3.46 -18.34 10.42
N ILE A 47 -3.70 -17.39 9.54
CA ILE A 47 -3.55 -17.49 8.08
C ILE A 47 -2.11 -17.18 7.66
N ALA A 48 -1.47 -16.21 8.32
CA ALA A 48 -0.13 -15.75 7.97
C ALA A 48 0.60 -15.09 9.14
N GLN A 49 1.90 -14.86 8.94
CA GLN A 49 2.74 -14.00 9.74
C GLN A 49 3.67 -13.21 8.81
N PHE A 50 3.91 -11.95 9.11
CA PHE A 50 4.88 -11.11 8.40
C PHE A 50 6.15 -11.05 9.24
N SER A 51 7.30 -11.28 8.60
CA SER A 51 8.60 -11.36 9.26
C SER A 51 9.49 -10.26 8.72
N ALA A 52 9.79 -9.22 9.51
CA ALA A 52 10.90 -8.33 9.18
C ALA A 52 11.48 -7.55 10.36
N VAL A 53 10.70 -7.20 11.40
CA VAL A 53 11.19 -6.35 12.51
C VAL A 53 10.38 -6.63 13.78
N PRO A 54 10.96 -6.56 15.00
CA PRO A 54 10.19 -6.57 16.24
C PRO A 54 9.17 -5.41 16.25
N VAL A 55 7.90 -5.75 16.11
CA VAL A 55 6.79 -4.79 16.21
C VAL A 55 6.58 -4.52 17.71
N SER A 56 6.50 -3.26 18.11
CA SER A 56 6.22 -2.93 19.52
C SER A 56 4.82 -3.45 19.92
N GLU A 57 4.63 -3.83 21.20
CA GLU A 57 3.31 -4.19 21.75
C GLU A 57 2.27 -3.06 21.62
N ALA A 58 2.72 -1.82 21.43
CA ALA A 58 1.90 -0.63 21.20
C ALA A 58 1.83 -0.22 19.72
N ALA A 59 2.01 -1.16 18.79
CA ALA A 59 1.94 -0.83 17.37
C ALA A 59 0.51 -0.49 16.95
N VAL A 60 0.37 0.64 16.26
CA VAL A 60 -0.88 1.04 15.62
C VAL A 60 -0.93 0.43 14.22
N LEU A 61 -2.05 -0.20 13.88
CA LEU A 61 -2.30 -0.80 12.57
C LEU A 61 -3.32 0.00 11.77
N ALA A 62 -3.12 0.04 10.45
CA ALA A 62 -4.09 0.59 9.52
C ALA A 62 -4.17 -0.29 8.27
N TRP A 63 -5.38 -0.55 7.79
CA TRP A 63 -5.62 -1.24 6.53
C TRP A 63 -5.88 -0.24 5.41
N SER A 64 -5.37 -0.53 4.20
CA SER A 64 -5.87 0.11 2.99
C SER A 64 -7.33 -0.29 2.75
N SER A 65 -8.11 0.58 2.11
CA SER A 65 -9.54 0.33 1.87
C SER A 65 -9.82 -0.88 0.96
N ASP A 66 -8.84 -1.31 0.16
CA ASP A 66 -8.90 -2.52 -0.68
C ASP A 66 -8.44 -3.80 0.05
N GLY A 67 -7.98 -3.69 1.30
CA GLY A 67 -7.50 -4.82 2.10
C GLY A 67 -6.19 -5.45 1.60
N ARG A 68 -5.48 -4.81 0.67
CA ARG A 68 -4.24 -5.37 0.09
C ARG A 68 -2.99 -4.94 0.84
N THR A 69 -3.07 -3.87 1.62
CA THR A 69 -1.92 -3.25 2.27
C THR A 69 -2.22 -2.99 3.74
N ILE A 70 -1.22 -3.22 4.59
CA ILE A 70 -1.24 -2.85 6.01
C ILE A 70 -0.09 -1.88 6.28
N ALA A 71 -0.37 -0.80 7.01
CA ALA A 71 0.67 0.01 7.63
C ALA A 71 0.76 -0.34 9.11
N SER A 72 1.98 -0.54 9.60
CA SER A 72 2.26 -0.77 11.02
C SER A 72 3.25 0.25 11.54
N TYR A 73 2.93 0.86 12.68
CA TYR A 73 3.89 1.66 13.42
C TYR A 73 4.76 0.76 14.31
N GLU A 74 6.05 0.70 14.04
CA GLU A 74 6.97 -0.26 14.65
C GLU A 74 7.90 0.36 15.70
N LYS A 75 8.60 -0.52 16.42
CA LYS A 75 9.70 -0.13 17.29
C LYS A 75 10.76 0.64 16.49
N GLY A 76 11.25 1.73 17.08
CA GLY A 76 12.14 2.67 16.39
C GLY A 76 11.42 3.81 15.67
N MET A 77 10.12 3.99 15.92
CA MET A 77 9.34 5.15 15.48
C MET A 77 9.25 5.26 13.95
N ARG A 78 9.01 4.11 13.31
CA ARG A 78 8.94 3.98 11.86
C ARG A 78 7.59 3.42 11.44
N VAL A 79 7.14 3.80 10.25
CA VAL A 79 5.98 3.19 9.62
C VAL A 79 6.46 2.24 8.54
N GLN A 80 6.20 0.95 8.75
CA GLN A 80 6.43 -0.11 7.79
C GLN A 80 5.13 -0.42 7.05
N VAL A 81 5.22 -0.56 5.74
CA VAL A 81 4.10 -0.96 4.89
C VAL A 81 4.29 -2.40 4.44
N TRP A 82 3.21 -3.17 4.42
CA TRP A 82 3.19 -4.60 4.09
C TRP A 82 2.22 -4.88 2.95
N ASP A 83 2.63 -5.74 2.02
CA ASP A 83 1.73 -6.33 1.03
C ASP A 83 1.13 -7.62 1.58
N VAL A 84 -0.19 -7.64 1.73
CA VAL A 84 -0.93 -8.75 2.35
C VAL A 84 -0.88 -10.03 1.50
N PRO A 85 -1.08 -9.97 0.16
CA PRO A 85 -1.03 -11.16 -0.69
C PRO A 85 0.33 -11.88 -0.71
N SER A 86 1.43 -11.14 -0.86
CA SER A 86 2.80 -11.70 -0.90
C SER A 86 3.37 -11.93 0.50
N ARG A 87 2.81 -11.27 1.52
CA ARG A 87 3.26 -11.30 2.92
C ARG A 87 4.67 -10.72 3.10
N GLN A 88 5.05 -9.80 2.22
CA GLN A 88 6.35 -9.15 2.22
C GLN A 88 6.25 -7.68 2.65
N PRO A 89 7.31 -7.13 3.27
CA PRO A 89 7.41 -5.70 3.48
C PRO A 89 7.52 -4.97 2.12
N LEU A 90 6.72 -3.93 1.92
CA LEU A 90 6.86 -3.00 0.81
C LEU A 90 7.93 -1.94 1.09
N GLY A 91 8.10 -1.56 2.35
CA GLY A 91 9.17 -0.66 2.78
C GLY A 91 8.77 0.26 3.93
N ILE A 92 9.76 1.02 4.41
CA ILE A 92 9.56 2.06 5.43
C ILE A 92 9.23 3.35 4.70
N VAL A 93 8.07 3.92 5.01
CA VAL A 93 7.59 5.16 4.37
C VAL A 93 7.73 6.37 5.29
N PHE A 94 7.93 6.14 6.59
CA PHE A 94 8.15 7.20 7.55
C PHE A 94 9.16 6.76 8.60
N ASP A 95 10.13 7.64 8.88
CA ASP A 95 11.21 7.43 9.85
C ASP A 95 11.46 8.68 10.71
N GLY A 96 10.50 9.62 10.75
CA GLY A 96 10.63 10.94 11.39
C GLY A 96 10.74 10.92 12.92
N LYS A 97 11.05 9.76 13.51
CA LYS A 97 11.37 9.54 14.93
C LYS A 97 10.46 10.31 15.89
N GLN A 98 9.16 10.06 15.80
CA GLN A 98 8.17 10.58 16.75
C GLN A 98 7.51 9.41 17.48
N SER A 99 7.32 9.58 18.79
CA SER A 99 6.66 8.59 19.64
C SER A 99 5.13 8.70 19.54
N LEU A 100 4.41 7.62 19.86
CA LEU A 100 2.94 7.67 19.93
C LEU A 100 2.44 8.62 21.02
N ASP A 101 3.21 8.80 22.10
CA ASP A 101 2.86 9.74 23.17
C ASP A 101 2.82 11.19 22.68
N GLU A 102 3.60 11.53 21.65
CA GLU A 102 3.65 12.89 21.09
C GLU A 102 2.57 13.15 20.05
N VAL A 103 2.24 12.15 19.21
CA VAL A 103 1.30 12.32 18.10
C VAL A 103 -0.11 11.80 18.38
N GLY A 104 -0.30 11.07 19.47
CA GLY A 104 -1.58 10.52 19.89
C GLY A 104 -2.16 9.51 18.90
N ASP A 105 -3.46 9.26 19.02
CA ASP A 105 -4.21 8.43 18.07
C ASP A 105 -4.59 9.26 16.83
N GLY A 106 -4.66 8.62 15.66
CA GLY A 106 -5.16 9.24 14.43
C GLY A 106 -4.13 10.01 13.58
N TRP A 107 -2.84 9.96 13.93
CA TRP A 107 -1.77 10.63 13.16
C TRP A 107 -1.42 9.95 11.84
N MET A 108 -1.96 8.77 11.55
CA MET A 108 -1.75 8.05 10.30
C MET A 108 -3.09 7.56 9.74
N ALA A 109 -3.28 7.64 8.42
CA ALA A 109 -4.48 7.11 7.78
C ALA A 109 -4.25 6.81 6.29
N PHE A 110 -4.89 5.77 5.76
CA PHE A 110 -4.96 5.55 4.33
C PHE A 110 -5.98 6.51 3.69
N SER A 111 -5.69 6.96 2.47
CA SER A 111 -6.68 7.61 1.60
C SER A 111 -7.85 6.65 1.32
N ALA A 112 -9.02 7.21 1.01
CA ALA A 112 -10.23 6.42 0.74
C ALA A 112 -10.06 5.45 -0.45
N ASP A 113 -9.22 5.81 -1.43
CA ASP A 113 -8.87 4.95 -2.56
C ASP A 113 -7.79 3.89 -2.23
N GLY A 114 -7.25 3.89 -1.01
CA GLY A 114 -6.25 2.94 -0.53
C GLY A 114 -4.85 3.13 -1.11
N THR A 115 -4.63 4.14 -1.96
CA THR A 115 -3.37 4.30 -2.71
C THR A 115 -2.30 5.06 -1.94
N LYS A 116 -2.69 5.87 -0.97
CA LYS A 116 -1.79 6.76 -0.23
C LYS A 116 -1.92 6.55 1.26
N LEU A 117 -0.81 6.69 1.96
CA LEU A 117 -0.74 6.79 3.41
C LEU A 117 -0.40 8.22 3.79
N HIS A 118 -1.22 8.82 4.63
CA HIS A 118 -0.98 10.13 5.21
C HIS A 118 -0.40 9.95 6.62
N THR A 119 0.65 10.69 6.95
CA THR A 119 1.24 10.73 8.29
C THR A 119 1.39 12.18 8.74
N ALA A 120 0.79 12.53 9.88
CA ALA A 120 0.98 13.80 10.55
C ALA A 120 2.21 13.74 11.45
N THR A 121 3.00 14.81 11.47
CA THR A 121 4.16 14.97 12.34
C THR A 121 3.88 15.92 13.49
N VAL A 122 4.70 15.84 14.54
CA VAL A 122 4.60 16.70 15.74
C VAL A 122 4.67 18.20 15.38
N ASP A 123 5.39 18.57 14.32
CA ASP A 123 5.49 19.94 13.83
C ASP A 123 4.26 20.41 13.01
N GLY A 124 3.22 19.58 12.92
CA GLY A 124 1.98 19.88 12.18
C GLY A 124 2.06 19.60 10.68
N THR A 125 3.17 19.06 10.17
CA THR A 125 3.29 18.71 8.75
C THR A 125 2.55 17.41 8.44
N VAL A 126 1.79 17.38 7.34
CA VAL A 126 1.24 16.12 6.80
C VAL A 126 2.10 15.66 5.64
N ARG A 127 2.71 14.48 5.77
CA ARG A 127 3.42 13.80 4.69
C ARG A 127 2.47 12.82 4.01
N VAL A 128 2.63 12.71 2.69
CA VAL A 128 1.82 11.84 1.84
C VAL A 128 2.74 10.84 1.16
N HIS A 129 2.44 9.56 1.34
CA HIS A 129 3.23 8.45 0.83
C HIS A 129 2.39 7.67 -0.17
N ASP A 130 2.81 7.60 -1.42
CA ASP A 130 2.19 6.69 -2.38
C ASP A 130 2.67 5.28 -2.11
N VAL A 131 1.75 4.39 -1.73
CA VAL A 131 2.04 3.04 -1.26
C VAL A 131 1.44 1.98 -2.20
N ASN A 132 0.78 2.41 -3.27
CA ASN A 132 0.31 1.50 -4.30
C ASN A 132 1.46 1.14 -5.25
N GLU A 133 1.98 -0.09 -5.11
CA GLU A 133 3.13 -0.57 -5.89
C GLU A 133 2.97 -0.35 -7.40
N ARG A 134 1.78 -0.63 -7.95
CA ARG A 134 1.51 -0.47 -9.39
C ARG A 134 1.55 0.99 -9.82
N HIS A 135 0.97 1.88 -9.01
CA HIS A 135 0.95 3.31 -9.30
C HIS A 135 2.34 3.93 -9.16
N VAL A 136 3.09 3.55 -8.12
CA VAL A 136 4.48 3.96 -7.93
C VAL A 136 5.34 3.50 -9.12
N ALA A 137 5.23 2.23 -9.51
CA ALA A 137 5.92 1.67 -10.67
C ALA A 137 5.59 2.44 -11.97
N ALA A 138 4.30 2.73 -12.21
CA ALA A 138 3.87 3.49 -13.38
C ALA A 138 4.40 4.94 -13.37
N THR A 139 4.41 5.59 -12.21
CA THR A 139 4.93 6.96 -12.05
C THR A 139 6.43 7.02 -12.28
N VAL A 140 7.18 6.07 -11.73
CA VAL A 140 8.62 5.92 -11.98
C VAL A 140 8.87 5.73 -13.48
N CYS A 141 8.08 4.89 -14.15
CA CYS A 141 8.16 4.71 -15.60
C CYS A 141 7.91 5.97 -16.41
N ALA A 142 6.82 6.67 -16.11
CA ALA A 142 6.45 7.89 -16.82
C ALA A 142 7.54 8.96 -16.70
N ARG A 143 8.24 9.03 -15.55
CA ARG A 143 9.32 9.98 -15.31
C ARG A 143 10.67 9.54 -15.88
N ALA A 144 11.02 8.27 -15.73
CA ALA A 144 12.27 7.73 -16.26
C ALA A 144 12.27 7.70 -17.80
N GLY A 145 11.10 7.57 -18.43
CA GLY A 145 10.95 7.50 -19.89
C GLY A 145 11.55 6.22 -20.52
N ARG A 146 12.06 5.30 -19.70
CA ARG A 146 12.70 4.05 -20.10
C ARG A 146 12.61 3.02 -18.97
N THR A 147 12.73 1.75 -19.32
CA THR A 147 12.88 0.66 -18.35
C THR A 147 14.23 0.79 -17.62
N LEU A 148 14.25 0.48 -16.32
CA LEU A 148 15.50 0.39 -15.55
C LEU A 148 16.40 -0.72 -16.11
N THR A 149 17.70 -0.46 -16.20
CA THR A 149 18.70 -1.46 -16.57
C THR A 149 18.88 -2.49 -15.44
N ALA A 150 19.43 -3.66 -15.76
CA ALA A 150 19.72 -4.69 -14.75
C ALA A 150 20.60 -4.15 -13.60
N ALA A 151 21.57 -3.27 -13.91
CA ALA A 151 22.42 -2.65 -12.90
C ALA A 151 21.67 -1.66 -11.99
N GLU A 152 20.71 -0.92 -12.54
CA GLU A 152 19.84 -0.03 -11.76
C GLU A 152 18.86 -0.81 -10.89
N TRP A 153 18.32 -1.91 -11.38
CA TRP A 153 17.52 -2.86 -10.59
C TRP A 153 18.31 -3.36 -9.37
N SER A 154 19.49 -3.93 -9.58
CA SER A 154 20.31 -4.44 -8.48
C SER A 154 20.73 -3.36 -7.48
N ARG A 155 20.90 -2.11 -7.93
CA ARG A 155 21.32 -0.99 -7.06
C ARG A 155 20.17 -0.42 -6.24
N HIS A 156 19.00 -0.23 -6.85
CA HIS A 156 17.90 0.51 -6.25
C HIS A 156 16.80 -0.38 -5.67
N LEU A 157 16.67 -1.61 -6.18
CA LEU A 157 15.61 -2.55 -5.84
C LEU A 157 16.20 -3.96 -5.58
N PRO A 158 17.18 -4.10 -4.66
CA PRO A 158 17.80 -5.38 -4.39
C PRO A 158 16.78 -6.39 -3.83
N GLY A 159 16.74 -7.59 -4.40
CA GLY A 159 15.82 -8.66 -3.97
C GLY A 159 14.43 -8.63 -4.65
N ILE A 160 14.18 -7.68 -5.53
CA ILE A 160 12.98 -7.67 -6.39
C ILE A 160 13.38 -8.24 -7.76
N GLU A 161 12.68 -9.28 -8.21
CA GLU A 161 12.87 -9.85 -9.55
C GLU A 161 12.58 -8.80 -10.62
N PRO A 162 13.50 -8.55 -11.58
CA PRO A 162 13.30 -7.54 -12.60
C PRO A 162 12.05 -7.85 -13.44
N PHE A 163 11.15 -6.89 -13.55
CA PHE A 163 10.00 -6.97 -14.44
C PHE A 163 9.96 -5.77 -15.39
N THR A 164 9.32 -5.94 -16.55
CA THR A 164 9.18 -4.85 -17.52
C THR A 164 8.20 -3.81 -16.99
N LEU A 165 8.73 -2.81 -16.29
CA LEU A 165 7.96 -1.71 -15.70
C LEU A 165 7.26 -0.88 -16.80
N CYS A 166 8.00 -0.55 -17.86
CA CYS A 166 7.52 0.34 -18.91
C CYS A 166 7.31 -0.47 -20.18
N ARG A 167 6.07 -0.89 -20.48
CA ARG A 167 5.77 -1.29 -21.86
C ARG A 167 5.91 -0.05 -22.72
N SER A 168 6.81 -0.08 -23.68
CA SER A 168 6.76 0.89 -24.78
C SER A 168 5.36 0.78 -25.37
N ALA A 169 4.63 1.90 -25.42
CA ALA A 169 3.47 1.99 -26.29
C ALA A 169 4.00 1.68 -27.70
N GLY A 170 3.65 0.50 -28.23
CA GLY A 170 3.98 0.13 -29.59
C GLY A 170 3.43 1.20 -30.54
N PRO A 171 4.11 1.50 -31.66
CA PRO A 171 3.67 2.55 -32.55
C PRO A 171 2.23 2.28 -32.98
N ALA A 172 1.33 3.23 -32.70
CA ALA A 172 -0.04 3.20 -33.20
C ALA A 172 0.01 2.91 -34.70
N ALA A 173 -0.64 1.82 -35.12
CA ALA A 173 -0.73 1.45 -36.52
C ALA A 173 -1.30 2.64 -37.30
N ARG A 174 -0.43 3.31 -38.07
CA ARG A 174 -0.85 4.35 -39.01
C ARG A 174 -1.76 3.69 -40.03
N GLY A 175 -2.99 4.19 -40.12
CA GLY A 175 -4.03 3.68 -40.99
C GLY A 175 -3.55 3.53 -42.42
N SER A 176 -3.83 2.38 -43.01
CA SER A 176 -3.76 2.17 -44.45
C SER A 176 -4.98 2.82 -45.09
N THR A 177 -4.85 4.06 -45.54
CA THR A 177 -5.66 4.55 -46.67
C THR A 177 -5.11 3.89 -47.93
N SER A 178 -5.63 2.71 -48.28
CA SER A 178 -5.48 2.17 -49.64
C SER A 178 -6.55 2.83 -50.52
N GLY A 179 -6.09 3.48 -51.58
CA GLY A 179 -6.93 4.19 -52.53
C GLY A 179 -7.90 3.27 -53.26
N SER A 180 -9.10 3.78 -53.50
CA SER A 180 -10.00 3.27 -54.52
C SER A 180 -9.97 4.20 -55.72
N GLU A 181 -9.03 3.94 -56.62
CA GLU A 181 -9.07 4.42 -57.99
C GLU A 181 -9.91 3.43 -58.81
N ARG A 182 -11.07 3.86 -59.31
CA ARG A 182 -11.83 3.24 -60.42
C ARG A 182 -12.88 4.27 -60.87
N ARG A 183 -13.19 4.52 -62.14
CA ARG A 183 -12.57 4.30 -63.45
C ARG A 183 -13.55 5.01 -64.38
N SER A 184 -13.08 5.98 -65.16
CA SER A 184 -13.85 6.58 -66.27
C SER A 184 -14.12 5.51 -67.34
N GLY A 185 -15.34 5.50 -67.92
CA GLY A 185 -15.63 4.67 -69.08
C GLY A 185 -17.09 4.66 -69.54
N ARG A 186 -17.40 5.60 -70.44
CA ARG A 186 -18.46 5.64 -71.47
C ARG A 186 -19.93 5.69 -71.06
#